data_AF-A0A9Q4DKA5-F1
#
_entry.id   AF-A0A9Q4DKA5-F1
#
_cell.length_a   1.000
_cell.length_b   1.000
_cell.length_c   1.000
_cell.angle_alpha   90.00
_cell.angle_beta   90.00
_cell.angle_gamma   90.00
#
_symmetry.space_group_name_H-M   'P 1'
#
loop_
_entity.id
_entity.type
_entity.pdbx_description
1 polymer ?
#
loop_
_entity_poly.entity_id
_entity_poly.type
_entity_poly.pdbx_seq_one_letter_code
_entity_poly.pdbx_strand_id
1 'polypeptide(L)'
;VITKAGNNVTFDLNNNLTVGGPGKDGKTGVTLNGKDGSIGLTGPKGADGKDGANATISVVNGPVGVDGTDGKDGKDGMTRIVYTDPKGTTHNVSTLNDGLNFAGNQGDTIVKKLNETLTVKGALANTADASSENLRVDSQDGALVVKLAQNLANLTTATFGNTDTDKTVVSKDGVTISSDKPEKEVSLTDKGLNNGNNQITNVTSGLTDSTGQKSDLANATTTNAVNVGDLKDTVNNLTNATTGGFGLKDDNNTEVKQDLGKTIQIKGKDGVTVTSDVANKSLEVALQGDVTVNGKDGKDGSIGVKGADGKDGTKITKDAVVFNGVDGKDGKDGQVSIKVEQGEKGIAGNDGANGTTKTRIVYEKPNGDKEQVATLNDGLNFVGDKGQVIQKKLNETLAIKGNLDANATVTDKNLRVDNDKDQNGELIIKMAKSLTDLTNATFSSGDINATIGGNGLTITPKGGDVVSLTDKGLNNGNNTITNVAPGVNGTDAVNKDQLDGVNATANAGWNLTTNGDNTNASNVAPNSTVDLANTDGNIVITKAGNNVTF
;
A
#
# COMPACT_ATOMS: atom_id res chain seq x y z
N VAL A 1 -66.95 -1.80 142.38
CA VAL A 1 -67.39 -1.82 143.79
C VAL A 1 -66.95 -0.52 144.45
N ILE A 2 -67.84 0.12 145.21
CA ILE A 2 -67.51 1.33 145.95
C ILE A 2 -67.40 0.93 147.42
N THR A 3 -66.19 0.83 147.96
CA THR A 3 -65.98 0.56 149.39
C THR A 3 -65.60 1.85 150.09
N LYS A 4 -66.24 2.08 151.24
CA LYS A 4 -65.93 3.18 152.14
C LYS A 4 -65.32 2.61 153.42
N ALA A 5 -64.08 2.96 153.69
CA ALA A 5 -63.42 2.70 154.96
C ALA A 5 -62.97 4.06 155.53
N GLY A 6 -63.63 4.51 156.59
CA GLY A 6 -63.47 5.88 157.10
C GLY A 6 -64.05 6.92 156.14
N ASN A 7 -63.33 8.04 155.91
CA ASN A 7 -63.79 9.15 155.06
C ASN A 7 -63.40 9.00 153.58
N ASN A 8 -62.62 7.99 153.20
CA ASN A 8 -62.30 7.74 151.79
C ASN A 8 -63.24 6.71 151.20
N VAL A 9 -63.67 7.03 149.98
CA VAL A 9 -64.49 6.17 149.13
C VAL A 9 -63.66 5.86 147.90
N THR A 10 -63.27 4.60 147.72
CA THR A 10 -62.59 4.11 146.52
C THR A 10 -63.62 3.51 145.57
N PHE A 11 -63.54 3.87 144.29
CA PHE A 11 -64.38 3.34 143.24
C PHE A 11 -63.56 2.36 142.40
N ASP A 12 -63.70 1.05 142.67
CA ASP A 12 -63.26 0.03 141.70
C ASP A 12 -64.26 0.01 140.56
N LEU A 13 -63.89 0.65 139.46
CA LEU A 13 -64.71 0.72 138.26
C LEU A 13 -64.54 -0.57 137.46
N ASN A 14 -65.62 -1.00 136.80
CA ASN A 14 -65.62 -2.25 136.01
C ASN A 14 -64.59 -2.18 134.87
N ASN A 15 -64.20 -3.35 134.31
CA ASN A 15 -63.26 -3.46 133.17
C ASN A 15 -63.59 -2.54 131.99
N ASN A 16 -64.87 -2.18 131.85
CA ASN A 16 -65.31 -1.13 130.97
C ASN A 16 -65.65 0.10 131.80
N LEU A 17 -64.83 1.14 131.67
CA LEU A 17 -65.10 2.45 132.23
C LEU A 17 -65.73 3.32 131.15
N THR A 18 -66.92 3.83 131.45
CA THR A 18 -67.65 4.72 130.57
C THR A 18 -67.59 6.13 131.12
N VAL A 19 -67.09 7.08 130.34
CA VAL A 19 -66.85 8.46 130.78
C VAL A 19 -67.67 9.41 129.91
N GLY A 20 -68.47 10.26 130.55
CA GLY A 20 -69.53 11.06 129.91
C GLY A 20 -70.87 10.33 130.03
N GLY A 21 -71.82 10.89 130.79
CA GLY A 21 -73.12 10.27 131.06
C GLY A 21 -73.90 9.93 129.79
N PRO A 22 -74.88 9.00 129.86
CA PRO A 22 -75.62 8.56 128.68
C PRO A 22 -76.31 9.74 127.99
N GLY A 23 -76.16 9.83 126.66
CA GLY A 23 -76.94 10.74 125.82
C GLY A 23 -78.43 10.42 125.91
N LYS A 24 -79.30 11.28 125.35
CA LYS A 24 -80.78 11.24 125.44
C LYS A 24 -81.44 9.89 125.04
N ASP A 25 -80.66 8.96 124.54
CA ASP A 25 -80.97 7.67 123.95
C ASP A 25 -80.23 6.48 124.60
N GLY A 26 -79.53 6.68 125.73
CA GLY A 26 -79.12 5.61 126.63
C GLY A 26 -77.84 4.82 126.29
N LYS A 27 -77.02 5.28 125.31
CA LYS A 27 -75.68 4.72 125.01
C LYS A 27 -74.60 5.83 125.00
N THR A 28 -73.32 5.45 125.14
CA THR A 28 -72.21 6.33 125.57
C THR A 28 -71.13 6.54 124.50
N GLY A 29 -70.52 7.74 124.44
CA GLY A 29 -69.70 8.20 123.30
C GLY A 29 -68.22 7.79 123.27
N VAL A 30 -67.58 7.47 124.40
CA VAL A 30 -66.23 6.89 124.40
C VAL A 30 -66.19 5.70 125.34
N THR A 31 -65.68 4.58 124.83
CA THR A 31 -65.50 3.35 125.59
C THR A 31 -64.02 3.03 125.65
N LEU A 32 -63.48 2.96 126.86
CA LEU A 32 -62.10 2.51 127.12
C LEU A 32 -62.17 1.05 127.54
N ASN A 33 -61.58 0.16 126.74
CA ASN A 33 -61.50 -1.26 127.06
C ASN A 33 -60.09 -1.60 127.53
N GLY A 34 -59.94 -1.77 128.85
CA GLY A 34 -58.65 -2.13 129.44
C GLY A 34 -58.17 -3.54 129.10
N LYS A 35 -59.04 -4.43 128.60
CA LYS A 35 -58.68 -5.83 128.30
C LYS A 35 -57.94 -5.98 126.97
N ASP A 36 -58.33 -5.23 125.95
CA ASP A 36 -57.71 -5.28 124.61
C ASP A 36 -57.01 -3.96 124.22
N GLY A 37 -56.92 -3.02 125.17
CA GLY A 37 -56.26 -1.73 124.96
C GLY A 37 -56.94 -0.84 123.93
N SER A 38 -58.19 -1.15 123.56
CA SER A 38 -58.93 -0.41 122.55
C SER A 38 -59.68 0.79 123.12
N ILE A 39 -59.77 1.82 122.29
CA ILE A 39 -60.54 3.04 122.51
C ILE A 39 -61.62 3.07 121.44
N GLY A 40 -62.83 2.71 121.82
CA GLY A 40 -64.01 2.87 120.99
C GLY A 40 -64.48 4.33 121.05
N LEU A 41 -64.34 5.04 119.93
CA LEU A 41 -64.90 6.37 119.73
C LEU A 41 -66.23 6.21 119.01
N THR A 42 -67.32 6.68 119.58
CA THR A 42 -68.64 6.67 118.92
C THR A 42 -69.25 8.06 118.98
N GLY A 43 -69.40 8.68 117.81
CA GLY A 43 -70.11 9.94 117.69
C GLY A 43 -71.59 9.80 118.08
N PRO A 44 -72.22 10.88 118.57
CA PRO A 44 -73.64 10.86 118.95
C PRO A 44 -74.52 10.39 117.78
N LYS A 45 -75.59 9.64 118.08
CA LYS A 45 -76.55 9.19 117.07
C LYS A 45 -77.16 10.38 116.32
N GLY A 46 -77.31 10.23 115.00
CA GLY A 46 -78.05 11.17 114.17
C GLY A 46 -79.54 11.21 114.54
N ALA A 47 -80.27 12.23 114.09
CA ALA A 47 -81.71 12.37 114.36
C ALA A 47 -82.56 11.18 113.83
N ASP A 48 -81.99 10.38 112.93
CA ASP A 48 -82.54 9.14 112.37
C ASP A 48 -82.24 7.88 113.21
N GLY A 49 -81.62 8.04 114.38
CA GLY A 49 -81.40 6.95 115.34
C GLY A 49 -80.28 5.98 114.97
N LYS A 50 -79.43 6.30 113.99
CA LYS A 50 -78.22 5.52 113.65
C LYS A 50 -76.98 6.12 114.31
N ASP A 51 -76.04 5.26 114.70
CA ASP A 51 -74.80 5.68 115.37
C ASP A 51 -74.01 6.68 114.52
N GLY A 52 -73.48 7.73 115.16
CA GLY A 52 -72.59 8.69 114.51
C GLY A 52 -71.25 8.06 114.16
N ALA A 53 -70.38 8.82 113.50
CA ALA A 53 -69.06 8.34 113.08
C ALA A 53 -68.35 7.64 114.26
N ASN A 54 -68.00 6.38 114.05
CA ASN A 54 -67.37 5.56 115.07
C ASN A 54 -66.11 4.91 114.52
N ALA A 55 -65.14 4.72 115.39
CA ALA A 55 -63.95 3.97 115.08
C ALA A 55 -63.40 3.40 116.38
N THR A 56 -62.82 2.22 116.29
CA THR A 56 -62.11 1.63 117.41
C THR A 56 -60.63 1.74 117.14
N ILE A 57 -59.94 2.59 117.92
CA ILE A 57 -58.48 2.65 117.89
C ILE A 57 -57.96 1.57 118.82
N SER A 58 -57.01 0.77 118.37
CA SER A 58 -56.35 -0.23 119.22
C SER A 58 -54.89 -0.32 118.85
N VAL A 59 -54.13 -0.98 119.72
CA VAL A 59 -52.74 -1.31 119.44
C VAL A 59 -52.70 -2.79 119.14
N VAL A 60 -52.30 -3.14 117.93
CA VAL A 60 -52.14 -4.53 117.51
C VAL A 60 -50.72 -4.76 117.04
N ASN A 61 -50.36 -6.03 116.97
CA ASN A 61 -49.13 -6.41 116.32
C ASN A 61 -49.33 -6.42 114.80
N GLY A 62 -48.52 -5.68 114.05
CA GLY A 62 -48.65 -5.56 112.59
C GLY A 62 -47.33 -5.81 111.85
N PRO A 63 -47.31 -5.63 110.53
CA PRO A 63 -46.11 -5.89 109.72
C PRO A 63 -44.90 -5.07 110.19
N VAL A 64 -43.70 -5.65 110.14
CA VAL A 64 -42.44 -4.93 110.45
C VAL A 64 -42.21 -3.77 109.46
N GLY A 65 -41.43 -2.78 109.89
CA GLY A 65 -40.94 -1.73 108.99
C GLY A 65 -39.95 -2.26 107.94
N VAL A 66 -39.51 -1.42 107.02
CA VAL A 66 -38.56 -1.80 105.95
C VAL A 66 -37.17 -2.20 106.45
N ASP A 67 -36.82 -1.83 107.68
CA ASP A 67 -35.58 -2.28 108.34
C ASP A 67 -35.71 -3.67 109.01
N GLY A 68 -36.93 -4.21 109.12
CA GLY A 68 -37.20 -5.54 109.66
C GLY A 68 -36.99 -5.73 111.17
N THR A 69 -36.68 -4.68 111.94
CA THR A 69 -36.30 -4.79 113.36
C THR A 69 -37.31 -4.18 114.33
N ASP A 70 -38.28 -4.98 114.78
CA ASP A 70 -39.13 -4.70 115.94
C ASP A 70 -39.57 -6.04 116.61
N GLY A 71 -39.46 -6.16 117.95
CA GLY A 71 -39.69 -7.41 118.69
C GLY A 71 -38.55 -8.44 118.55
N LYS A 72 -38.37 -9.37 119.51
CA LYS A 72 -37.21 -10.31 119.57
C LYS A 72 -37.11 -11.12 118.26
N ASP A 73 -36.17 -10.71 117.42
CA ASP A 73 -35.81 -11.32 116.12
C ASP A 73 -36.79 -11.11 114.94
N GLY A 74 -37.58 -10.02 114.94
CA GLY A 74 -38.33 -9.55 113.75
C GLY A 74 -39.46 -10.47 113.25
N LYS A 75 -39.74 -11.54 113.97
CA LYS A 75 -40.83 -12.50 113.66
C LYS A 75 -42.17 -12.08 114.22
N ASP A 76 -42.14 -11.28 115.28
CA ASP A 76 -43.32 -10.91 116.05
C ASP A 76 -43.82 -9.53 115.67
N GLY A 77 -43.68 -9.10 114.41
CA GLY A 77 -44.24 -7.84 113.93
C GLY A 77 -43.73 -6.60 114.68
N MET A 78 -44.27 -5.43 114.32
CA MET A 78 -44.07 -4.21 115.11
C MET A 78 -45.38 -3.78 115.75
N THR A 79 -45.29 -3.14 116.91
CA THR A 79 -46.44 -2.53 117.58
C THR A 79 -47.04 -1.44 116.68
N ARG A 80 -48.26 -1.67 116.18
CA ARG A 80 -49.00 -0.74 115.32
C ARG A 80 -50.15 -0.10 116.08
N ILE A 81 -50.30 1.21 115.91
CA ILE A 81 -51.60 1.84 116.14
C ILE A 81 -52.45 1.49 114.92
N VAL A 82 -53.59 0.88 115.18
CA VAL A 82 -54.60 0.62 114.16
C VAL A 82 -55.90 1.30 114.54
N TYR A 83 -56.67 1.64 113.52
CA TYR A 83 -58.07 1.97 113.72
C TYR A 83 -58.93 1.04 112.88
N THR A 84 -60.04 0.60 113.47
CA THR A 84 -61.09 -0.15 112.77
C THR A 84 -62.17 0.85 112.38
N ASP A 85 -62.45 0.93 111.08
CA ASP A 85 -63.47 1.81 110.54
C ASP A 85 -64.89 1.35 110.90
N PRO A 86 -65.94 2.16 110.66
CA PRO A 86 -67.33 1.76 110.95
C PRO A 86 -67.81 0.50 110.22
N LYS A 87 -67.10 0.06 109.18
CA LYS A 87 -67.41 -1.16 108.40
C LYS A 87 -66.68 -2.38 108.95
N GLY A 88 -65.86 -2.23 109.99
CA GLY A 88 -65.09 -3.31 110.60
C GLY A 88 -63.71 -3.54 109.96
N THR A 89 -63.24 -2.66 109.08
CA THR A 89 -61.94 -2.81 108.40
C THR A 89 -60.82 -2.14 109.20
N THR A 90 -59.77 -2.89 109.48
CA THR A 90 -58.61 -2.42 110.25
C THR A 90 -57.56 -1.80 109.34
N HIS A 91 -57.11 -0.59 109.67
CA HIS A 91 -56.03 0.12 108.97
C HIS A 91 -54.85 0.39 109.90
N ASN A 92 -53.62 0.15 109.40
CA ASN A 92 -52.38 0.50 110.10
C ASN A 92 -52.05 1.97 109.90
N VAL A 93 -51.67 2.66 110.98
CA VAL A 93 -51.03 3.97 110.89
C VAL A 93 -49.56 3.77 110.56
N SER A 94 -49.08 4.39 109.47
CA SER A 94 -47.68 4.26 109.05
C SER A 94 -46.71 4.97 110.00
N THR A 95 -45.51 4.39 110.16
CA THR A 95 -44.41 4.93 110.96
C THR A 95 -43.22 5.32 110.09
N LEU A 96 -42.28 6.13 110.60
CA LEU A 96 -41.09 6.50 109.83
C LEU A 96 -40.22 5.29 109.41
N ASN A 97 -40.34 4.17 110.13
CA ASN A 97 -39.66 2.92 109.83
C ASN A 97 -40.32 2.12 108.68
N ASP A 98 -41.49 2.54 108.16
CA ASP A 98 -42.18 1.82 107.10
C ASP A 98 -41.60 2.07 105.71
N GLY A 99 -40.91 3.20 105.51
CA GLY A 99 -40.14 3.53 104.31
C GLY A 99 -40.82 3.36 102.94
N LEU A 100 -39.98 3.44 101.90
CA LEU A 100 -40.28 3.19 100.50
C LEU A 100 -39.18 2.30 99.91
N ASN A 101 -39.59 1.41 99.01
CA ASN A 101 -38.74 0.45 98.31
C ASN A 101 -38.50 0.93 96.87
N PHE A 102 -37.24 1.08 96.46
CA PHE A 102 -36.84 1.47 95.10
C PHE A 102 -36.05 0.35 94.43
N ALA A 103 -36.36 -0.01 93.19
CA ALA A 103 -35.60 -1.03 92.48
C ALA A 103 -35.06 -0.50 91.15
N GLY A 104 -33.79 -0.81 90.85
CA GLY A 104 -33.20 -0.65 89.53
C GLY A 104 -33.57 -1.83 88.60
N ASN A 105 -32.95 -1.89 87.43
CA ASN A 105 -33.23 -2.90 86.40
C ASN A 105 -32.97 -4.35 86.85
N GLN A 106 -32.10 -4.57 87.84
CA GLN A 106 -31.80 -5.90 88.39
C GLN A 106 -32.85 -6.42 89.39
N GLY A 107 -33.82 -5.59 89.80
CA GLY A 107 -34.89 -5.97 90.72
C GLY A 107 -34.54 -5.89 92.22
N ASP A 108 -33.26 -5.79 92.57
CA ASP A 108 -32.84 -5.59 93.96
C ASP A 108 -33.34 -4.26 94.51
N THR A 109 -33.94 -4.34 95.70
CA THR A 109 -34.61 -3.23 96.36
C THR A 109 -33.65 -2.45 97.27
N ILE A 110 -33.63 -1.13 97.09
CA ILE A 110 -33.01 -0.16 97.98
C ILE A 110 -34.10 0.44 98.84
N VAL A 111 -33.91 0.32 100.15
CA VAL A 111 -34.83 0.78 101.17
C VAL A 111 -34.50 2.23 101.55
N LYS A 112 -35.50 3.10 101.63
CA LYS A 112 -35.37 4.45 102.22
C LYS A 112 -36.48 4.65 103.25
N LYS A 113 -36.18 5.21 104.42
CA LYS A 113 -37.19 5.52 105.45
C LYS A 113 -38.10 6.67 105.03
N LEU A 114 -39.29 6.76 105.64
CA LEU A 114 -40.14 7.95 105.43
C LEU A 114 -39.39 9.18 106.00
N ASN A 115 -39.45 10.31 105.29
CA ASN A 115 -38.62 11.52 105.46
C ASN A 115 -37.18 11.46 104.94
N GLU A 116 -36.78 10.44 104.18
CA GLU A 116 -35.53 10.47 103.41
C GLU A 116 -35.75 10.94 101.96
N THR A 117 -34.83 11.75 101.45
CA THR A 117 -34.84 12.21 100.05
C THR A 117 -34.01 11.27 99.18
N LEU A 118 -34.61 10.72 98.11
CA LEU A 118 -33.91 10.04 97.02
C LEU A 118 -33.93 10.95 95.78
N THR A 119 -32.78 11.53 95.43
CA THR A 119 -32.66 12.37 94.23
C THR A 119 -32.08 11.56 93.08
N VAL A 120 -32.82 11.42 91.98
CA VAL A 120 -32.35 10.82 90.73
C VAL A 120 -32.65 11.78 89.58
N LYS A 121 -31.66 12.55 89.11
CA LYS A 121 -31.86 13.57 88.07
C LYS A 121 -30.65 13.72 87.14
N GLY A 122 -30.91 13.78 85.82
CA GLY A 122 -29.95 14.18 84.79
C GLY A 122 -30.11 15.66 84.37
N ALA A 123 -29.16 16.21 83.63
CA ALA A 123 -29.15 17.62 83.21
C ALA A 123 -29.84 17.89 81.86
N LEU A 124 -30.32 16.85 81.16
CA LEU A 124 -31.02 16.98 79.88
C LEU A 124 -32.38 17.68 80.08
N ALA A 125 -32.75 18.58 79.16
CA ALA A 125 -34.02 19.30 79.23
C ALA A 125 -35.22 18.33 79.00
N ASN A 126 -36.35 18.59 79.68
CA ASN A 126 -37.55 17.74 79.62
C ASN A 126 -38.17 17.62 78.22
N THR A 127 -37.84 18.53 77.30
CA THR A 127 -38.35 18.58 75.93
C THR A 127 -37.38 17.99 74.91
N ALA A 128 -36.17 17.59 75.33
CA ALA A 128 -35.20 16.98 74.43
C ALA A 128 -35.49 15.48 74.28
N ASP A 129 -35.29 14.96 73.07
CA ASP A 129 -35.41 13.53 72.80
C ASP A 129 -34.42 12.76 73.68
N ALA A 130 -34.93 11.77 74.40
CA ALA A 130 -34.14 10.92 75.29
C ALA A 130 -34.52 9.46 75.06
N SER A 131 -33.51 8.59 74.99
CA SER A 131 -33.71 7.13 75.01
C SER A 131 -33.19 6.58 76.33
N SER A 132 -33.97 5.70 76.95
CA SER A 132 -33.53 4.92 78.10
C SER A 132 -32.69 3.71 77.69
N GLU A 133 -32.61 3.37 76.41
CA GLU A 133 -32.03 2.09 75.96
C GLU A 133 -30.53 1.99 76.22
N ASN A 134 -29.80 3.11 76.10
CA ASN A 134 -28.36 3.14 76.36
C ASN A 134 -28.02 3.35 77.84
N LEU A 135 -29.02 3.56 78.68
CA LEU A 135 -28.84 3.78 80.12
C LEU A 135 -29.37 2.58 80.88
N ARG A 136 -28.54 2.03 81.76
CA ARG A 136 -28.96 1.00 82.70
C ARG A 136 -28.82 1.52 84.11
N VAL A 137 -29.81 1.29 84.96
CA VAL A 137 -29.74 1.63 86.38
C VAL A 137 -29.60 0.34 87.18
N ASP A 138 -28.44 0.13 87.78
CA ASP A 138 -28.18 -1.02 88.63
C ASP A 138 -28.31 -0.61 90.10
N SER A 139 -28.97 -1.44 90.92
CA SER A 139 -28.84 -1.36 92.38
C SER A 139 -27.50 -1.99 92.77
N GLN A 140 -26.58 -1.22 93.33
CA GLN A 140 -25.26 -1.69 93.77
C GLN A 140 -24.82 -0.91 95.01
N ASP A 141 -24.38 -1.63 96.05
CA ASP A 141 -23.82 -1.06 97.29
C ASP A 141 -24.73 -0.01 97.97
N GLY A 142 -26.04 -0.24 97.97
CA GLY A 142 -27.02 0.69 98.56
C GLY A 142 -27.30 1.95 97.74
N ALA A 143 -26.78 2.05 96.50
CA ALA A 143 -27.00 3.15 95.57
C ALA A 143 -27.57 2.67 94.22
N LEU A 144 -28.26 3.58 93.52
CA LEU A 144 -28.61 3.40 92.12
C LEU A 144 -27.45 3.92 91.26
N VAL A 145 -26.74 3.02 90.58
CA VAL A 145 -25.63 3.34 89.68
C VAL A 145 -26.14 3.40 88.25
N VAL A 146 -26.04 4.58 87.63
CA VAL A 146 -26.38 4.75 86.21
C VAL A 146 -25.16 4.37 85.37
N LYS A 147 -25.35 3.46 84.42
CA LYS A 147 -24.32 2.96 83.50
C LYS A 147 -24.71 3.28 82.06
N LEU A 148 -23.71 3.53 81.23
CA LEU A 148 -23.87 3.68 79.78
C LEU A 148 -23.50 2.37 79.09
N ALA A 149 -24.26 1.98 78.08
CA ALA A 149 -23.94 0.81 77.25
C ALA A 149 -22.58 0.99 76.55
N GLN A 150 -21.77 -0.08 76.50
CA GLN A 150 -20.51 -0.06 75.74
C GLN A 150 -20.76 0.04 74.23
N ASN A 151 -21.79 -0.65 73.75
CA ASN A 151 -22.30 -0.54 72.39
C ASN A 151 -23.55 0.33 72.43
N LEU A 152 -23.44 1.56 71.95
CA LEU A 152 -24.56 2.48 71.90
C LEU A 152 -25.47 2.13 70.71
N ALA A 153 -26.77 2.01 70.94
CA ALA A 153 -27.78 1.73 69.92
C ALA A 153 -28.79 2.88 69.83
N ASN A 154 -29.49 2.98 68.69
CA ASN A 154 -30.60 3.93 68.49
C ASN A 154 -30.23 5.40 68.79
N LEU A 155 -28.99 5.79 68.48
CA LEU A 155 -28.56 7.18 68.46
C LEU A 155 -28.82 7.78 67.08
N THR A 156 -29.45 8.95 67.02
CA THR A 156 -29.62 9.70 65.76
C THR A 156 -28.29 10.31 65.31
N THR A 157 -27.57 10.94 66.23
CA THR A 157 -26.26 11.56 66.01
C THR A 157 -25.40 11.52 67.28
N ALA A 158 -24.09 11.59 67.10
CA ALA A 158 -23.13 11.94 68.14
C ALA A 158 -22.29 13.13 67.64
N THR A 159 -22.32 14.23 68.38
CA THR A 159 -21.58 15.46 68.06
C THR A 159 -20.45 15.66 69.05
N PHE A 160 -19.23 15.77 68.54
CA PHE A 160 -18.03 16.12 69.31
C PHE A 160 -17.61 17.53 68.95
N GLY A 161 -17.47 18.43 69.93
CA GLY A 161 -17.22 19.85 69.71
C GLY A 161 -18.41 20.73 70.08
N ASN A 162 -18.22 22.05 70.13
CA ASN A 162 -19.20 22.99 70.69
C ASN A 162 -19.50 24.21 69.80
N THR A 163 -18.91 24.27 68.60
CA THR A 163 -19.21 25.31 67.60
C THR A 163 -19.50 24.69 66.25
N ASP A 164 -20.21 25.40 65.38
CA ASP A 164 -20.51 24.91 64.03
C ASP A 164 -19.26 24.71 63.16
N THR A 165 -18.15 25.35 63.51
CA THR A 165 -16.89 25.35 62.77
C THR A 165 -15.84 24.39 63.35
N ASP A 166 -16.09 23.86 64.55
CA ASP A 166 -15.25 22.89 65.25
C ASP A 166 -16.16 21.82 65.85
N LYS A 167 -16.76 21.02 64.96
CA LYS A 167 -17.56 19.85 65.33
C LYS A 167 -17.31 18.69 64.40
N THR A 168 -17.25 17.50 64.98
CA THR A 168 -17.36 16.23 64.26
C THR A 168 -18.73 15.63 64.55
N VAL A 169 -19.49 15.30 63.52
CA VAL A 169 -20.81 14.69 63.62
C VAL A 169 -20.73 13.28 63.06
N VAL A 170 -21.05 12.30 63.89
CA VAL A 170 -21.30 10.92 63.46
C VAL A 170 -22.81 10.71 63.44
N SER A 171 -23.35 10.27 62.30
CA SER A 171 -24.78 10.08 62.11
C SER A 171 -25.06 8.84 61.27
N LYS A 172 -26.35 8.53 61.07
CA LYS A 172 -26.76 7.50 60.09
C LYS A 172 -26.28 7.78 58.66
N ASP A 173 -26.00 9.04 58.34
CA ASP A 173 -25.58 9.47 57.00
C ASP A 173 -24.06 9.48 56.82
N GLY A 174 -23.30 9.22 57.89
CA GLY A 174 -21.84 9.12 57.87
C GLY A 174 -21.13 9.99 58.90
N VAL A 175 -19.91 10.41 58.58
CA VAL A 175 -19.05 11.23 59.43
C VAL A 175 -18.76 12.55 58.75
N THR A 176 -19.01 13.66 59.43
CA THR A 176 -18.69 15.01 58.94
C THR A 176 -17.78 15.73 59.94
N ILE A 177 -16.68 16.30 59.47
CA ILE A 177 -15.79 17.18 60.22
C ILE A 177 -15.97 18.59 59.68
N SER A 178 -16.56 19.45 60.49
CA SER A 178 -16.89 20.82 60.11
C SER A 178 -15.65 21.71 60.11
N SER A 179 -15.69 22.79 59.33
CA SER A 179 -14.66 23.81 59.26
C SER A 179 -15.33 25.19 59.27
N ASP A 180 -14.58 26.21 59.68
CA ASP A 180 -14.95 27.63 59.52
C ASP A 180 -15.19 28.06 58.08
N LYS A 181 -14.72 27.27 57.12
CA LYS A 181 -14.92 27.44 55.68
C LYS A 181 -15.75 26.28 55.13
N PRO A 182 -16.96 26.52 54.61
CA PRO A 182 -17.82 25.46 54.09
C PRO A 182 -17.15 24.61 53.00
N GLU A 183 -16.30 25.23 52.18
CA GLU A 183 -15.55 24.55 51.13
C GLU A 183 -14.43 23.65 51.65
N LYS A 184 -14.17 23.66 52.97
CA LYS A 184 -13.16 22.88 53.69
C LYS A 184 -13.73 21.75 54.56
N GLU A 185 -15.04 21.60 54.60
CA GLU A 185 -15.72 20.51 55.31
C GLU A 185 -15.34 19.13 54.72
N VAL A 186 -14.99 18.20 55.60
CA VAL A 186 -14.70 16.80 55.21
C VAL A 186 -15.91 15.95 55.58
N SER A 187 -16.40 15.14 54.65
CA SER A 187 -17.47 14.19 54.92
C SER A 187 -17.23 12.83 54.25
N LEU A 188 -17.54 11.77 54.98
CA LEU A 188 -17.59 10.40 54.49
C LEU A 188 -19.03 9.91 54.60
N THR A 189 -19.67 9.70 53.45
CA THR A 189 -21.09 9.30 53.35
C THR A 189 -21.25 8.08 52.45
N ASP A 190 -22.49 7.63 52.24
CA ASP A 190 -22.85 6.63 51.24
C ASP A 190 -22.46 7.02 49.80
N LYS A 191 -22.22 8.31 49.54
CA LYS A 191 -21.74 8.85 48.26
C LYS A 191 -20.20 8.88 48.14
N GLY A 192 -19.48 8.45 49.18
CA GLY A 192 -18.01 8.46 49.23
C GLY A 192 -17.42 9.58 50.08
N LEU A 193 -16.14 9.85 49.87
CA LEU A 193 -15.36 10.86 50.59
C LEU A 193 -15.40 12.20 49.84
N ASN A 194 -15.86 13.24 50.51
CA ASN A 194 -15.60 14.62 50.14
C ASN A 194 -14.52 15.18 51.09
N ASN A 195 -13.35 15.53 50.54
CA ASN A 195 -12.24 16.07 51.34
C ASN A 195 -12.27 17.61 51.47
N GLY A 196 -13.34 18.29 51.05
CA GLY A 196 -13.48 19.74 51.22
C GLY A 196 -12.34 20.53 50.59
N ASN A 197 -12.00 20.27 49.32
CA ASN A 197 -10.89 20.94 48.64
C ASN A 197 -9.56 20.95 49.43
N ASN A 198 -9.39 20.04 50.39
CA ASN A 198 -8.14 19.89 51.11
C ASN A 198 -7.23 19.00 50.27
N GLN A 199 -5.94 19.32 50.28
CA GLN A 199 -4.96 18.47 49.65
C GLN A 199 -4.90 17.14 50.40
N ILE A 200 -5.03 16.03 49.66
CA ILE A 200 -4.79 14.70 50.21
C ILE A 200 -3.28 14.45 50.09
N THR A 201 -2.59 14.34 51.21
CA THR A 201 -1.16 14.05 51.28
C THR A 201 -0.93 12.59 51.69
N ASN A 202 0.30 12.08 51.52
CA ASN A 202 0.69 10.71 51.86
C ASN A 202 -0.09 9.62 51.07
N VAL A 203 -0.47 9.93 49.82
CA VAL A 203 -1.03 8.96 48.88
C VAL A 203 0.12 8.15 48.28
N THR A 204 0.23 6.86 48.65
CA THR A 204 1.14 5.91 48.01
C THR A 204 0.84 5.79 46.51
N SER A 205 1.79 5.28 45.71
CA SER A 205 1.56 5.04 44.28
C SER A 205 0.29 4.21 44.06
N GLY A 206 -0.57 4.68 43.16
CA GLY A 206 -1.76 3.96 42.72
C GLY A 206 -1.45 2.88 41.70
N LEU A 207 -0.22 2.86 41.17
CA LEU A 207 0.26 1.90 40.17
C LEU A 207 0.58 0.55 40.83
N THR A 208 -0.44 -0.10 41.37
CA THR A 208 -0.37 -1.43 41.94
C THR A 208 -1.36 -2.38 41.27
N ASP A 209 -0.95 -3.63 41.10
CA ASP A 209 -1.83 -4.67 40.57
C ASP A 209 -2.91 -5.09 41.59
N SER A 210 -3.75 -6.06 41.21
CA SER A 210 -4.81 -6.59 42.08
C SER A 210 -4.30 -7.24 43.38
N THR A 211 -2.99 -7.49 43.50
CA THR A 211 -2.35 -8.06 44.70
C THR A 211 -1.71 -6.98 45.58
N GLY A 212 -1.74 -5.71 45.16
CA GLY A 212 -1.14 -4.59 45.86
C GLY A 212 0.36 -4.40 45.59
N GLN A 213 0.92 -5.13 44.63
CA GLN A 213 2.33 -5.01 44.24
C GLN A 213 2.53 -3.92 43.20
N LYS A 214 3.66 -3.22 43.25
CA LYS A 214 3.99 -2.17 42.27
C LYS A 214 3.97 -2.76 40.85
N SER A 215 3.25 -2.10 39.96
CA SER A 215 3.04 -2.51 38.58
C SER A 215 3.21 -1.34 37.62
N ASP A 216 3.20 -1.62 36.31
CA ASP A 216 3.14 -0.58 35.29
C ASP A 216 1.71 -0.05 35.13
N LEU A 217 1.55 1.03 34.35
CA LEU A 217 0.26 1.66 34.11
C LEU A 217 -0.76 0.72 33.43
N ALA A 218 -0.28 -0.20 32.59
CA ALA A 218 -1.15 -1.12 31.84
C ALA A 218 -1.77 -2.19 32.74
N ASN A 219 -1.06 -2.60 33.79
CA ASN A 219 -1.45 -3.69 34.68
C ASN A 219 -1.90 -3.20 36.07
N ALA A 220 -1.91 -1.89 36.32
CA ALA A 220 -2.40 -1.31 37.56
C ALA A 220 -3.93 -1.42 37.67
N THR A 221 -4.43 -1.57 38.90
CA THR A 221 -5.86 -1.56 39.20
C THR A 221 -6.44 -0.18 38.90
N THR A 222 -7.42 -0.11 37.99
CA THR A 222 -7.91 1.15 37.40
C THR A 222 -8.73 2.03 38.36
N THR A 223 -9.07 1.52 39.54
CA THR A 223 -9.85 2.23 40.55
C THR A 223 -9.00 2.84 41.66
N ASN A 224 -7.67 2.67 41.62
CA ASN A 224 -6.77 3.24 42.61
C ASN A 224 -6.60 4.76 42.41
N ALA A 225 -6.39 5.48 43.52
CA ALA A 225 -5.98 6.88 43.45
C ALA A 225 -4.51 6.97 43.03
N VAL A 226 -4.21 7.79 42.01
CA VAL A 226 -2.84 8.07 41.56
C VAL A 226 -2.27 9.28 42.27
N ASN A 227 -0.98 9.26 42.58
CA ASN A 227 -0.29 10.43 43.14
C ASN A 227 0.46 11.21 42.03
N VAL A 228 1.01 12.38 42.39
CA VAL A 228 1.75 13.23 41.44
C VAL A 228 3.04 12.57 40.95
N GLY A 229 3.63 11.64 41.71
CA GLY A 229 4.78 10.84 41.29
C GLY A 229 4.43 9.93 40.11
N ASP A 230 3.31 9.21 40.21
CA ASP A 230 2.80 8.35 39.13
C ASP A 230 2.54 9.14 37.85
N LEU A 231 1.97 10.34 37.98
CA LEU A 231 1.74 11.25 36.86
C LEU A 231 3.06 11.73 36.23
N LYS A 232 4.04 12.13 37.05
CA LYS A 232 5.36 12.56 36.55
C LYS A 232 6.07 11.43 35.82
N ASP A 233 6.05 10.21 36.36
CA ASP A 233 6.67 9.05 35.74
C ASP A 233 6.00 8.72 34.41
N THR A 234 4.66 8.74 34.36
CA THR A 234 3.90 8.53 33.13
C THR A 234 4.21 9.60 32.07
N VAL A 235 4.23 10.87 32.46
CA VAL A 235 4.56 11.98 31.55
C VAL A 235 6.00 11.86 31.06
N ASN A 236 6.96 11.58 31.93
CA ASN A 236 8.36 11.40 31.55
C ASN A 236 8.53 10.22 30.59
N ASN A 237 7.85 9.10 30.83
CA ASN A 237 7.87 7.93 29.94
C ASN A 237 7.26 8.22 28.58
N LEU A 238 6.35 9.18 28.46
CA LEU A 238 5.80 9.60 27.18
C LEU A 238 6.72 10.61 26.48
N THR A 239 7.29 11.58 27.20
CA THR A 239 7.94 12.75 26.61
C THR A 239 9.46 12.64 26.47
N ASN A 240 10.16 11.84 27.26
CA ASN A 240 11.63 11.74 27.23
C ASN A 240 12.10 10.76 26.16
N ALA A 241 13.05 11.15 25.30
CA ALA A 241 13.59 10.34 24.20
C ALA A 241 14.21 8.99 24.65
N THR A 242 14.61 8.88 25.91
CA THR A 242 15.25 7.67 26.47
C THR A 242 14.23 6.58 26.79
N THR A 243 13.06 6.97 27.31
CA THR A 243 12.00 6.04 27.77
C THR A 243 10.77 6.05 26.86
N GLY A 244 10.60 7.10 26.04
CA GLY A 244 9.54 7.31 25.06
C GLY A 244 9.97 8.32 24.01
N GLY A 245 9.15 9.35 23.75
CA GLY A 245 9.45 10.38 22.75
C GLY A 245 8.89 10.08 21.35
N PHE A 246 9.26 10.94 20.38
CA PHE A 246 9.01 10.70 18.95
C PHE A 246 10.27 10.12 18.30
N GLY A 247 10.14 9.16 17.39
CA GLY A 247 11.29 8.52 16.75
C GLY A 247 11.07 8.12 15.30
N LEU A 248 12.17 8.04 14.54
CA LEU A 248 12.24 7.55 13.17
C LEU A 248 13.33 6.46 13.10
N LYS A 249 13.17 5.49 12.19
CA LYS A 249 14.18 4.46 11.92
C LYS A 249 14.74 4.62 10.52
N ASP A 250 16.03 4.31 10.35
CA ASP A 250 16.61 4.09 9.03
C ASP A 250 16.34 2.65 8.53
N ASP A 251 16.73 2.37 7.29
CA ASP A 251 16.56 1.04 6.66
C ASP A 251 17.34 -0.07 7.38
N ASN A 252 18.36 0.29 8.17
CA ASN A 252 19.12 -0.63 9.02
C ASN A 252 18.48 -0.83 10.40
N ASN A 253 17.28 -0.29 10.63
CA ASN A 253 16.55 -0.28 11.90
C ASN A 253 17.24 0.49 13.04
N THR A 254 18.20 1.37 12.73
CA THR A 254 18.79 2.29 13.70
C THR A 254 17.77 3.37 14.04
N GLU A 255 17.49 3.54 15.33
CA GLU A 255 16.46 4.46 15.80
C GLU A 255 17.05 5.81 16.21
N VAL A 256 16.39 6.89 15.79
CA VAL A 256 16.67 8.27 16.23
C VAL A 256 15.45 8.80 16.96
N LYS A 257 15.59 9.11 18.25
CA LYS A 257 14.51 9.66 19.09
C LYS A 257 14.78 11.10 19.53
N GLN A 258 13.70 11.84 19.77
CA GLN A 258 13.71 13.13 20.45
C GLN A 258 12.58 13.24 21.47
N ASP A 259 12.78 14.14 22.42
CA ASP A 259 11.77 14.48 23.41
C ASP A 259 10.52 15.03 22.69
N LEU A 260 9.32 14.65 23.14
CA LEU A 260 8.09 15.24 22.61
C LEU A 260 8.07 16.76 22.86
N GLY A 261 7.74 17.53 21.82
CA GLY A 261 7.81 18.99 21.83
C GLY A 261 9.14 19.56 21.31
N LYS A 262 10.13 18.72 21.00
CA LYS A 262 11.33 19.08 20.22
C LYS A 262 11.20 18.59 18.78
N THR A 263 12.02 19.13 17.88
CA THR A 263 12.01 18.78 16.44
C THR A 263 13.11 17.79 16.10
N ILE A 264 12.79 16.75 15.34
CA ILE A 264 13.79 15.90 14.65
C ILE A 264 14.05 16.48 13.26
N GLN A 265 15.33 16.72 12.92
CA GLN A 265 15.70 17.20 11.60
C GLN A 265 15.95 16.02 10.64
N ILE A 266 15.22 15.97 9.53
CA ILE A 266 15.50 15.07 8.42
C ILE A 266 16.43 15.80 7.44
N LYS A 267 17.60 15.23 7.16
CA LYS A 267 18.62 15.82 6.27
C LYS A 267 18.71 15.02 4.98
N GLY A 268 18.59 15.70 3.85
CA GLY A 268 18.95 15.12 2.56
C GLY A 268 20.48 15.06 2.39
N LYS A 269 20.96 14.02 1.69
CA LYS A 269 22.38 13.81 1.33
C LYS A 269 22.46 13.60 -0.19
N ASP A 270 23.60 13.94 -0.80
CA ASP A 270 23.92 13.68 -2.21
C ASP A 270 22.84 14.13 -3.21
N GLY A 271 22.44 15.40 -3.15
CA GLY A 271 21.47 15.97 -4.11
C GLY A 271 20.01 15.74 -3.76
N VAL A 272 19.70 15.08 -2.63
CA VAL A 272 18.37 15.08 -2.02
C VAL A 272 18.22 16.30 -1.11
N THR A 273 17.09 17.01 -1.22
CA THR A 273 16.67 18.12 -0.35
C THR A 273 15.44 17.74 0.46
N VAL A 274 15.36 18.32 1.67
CA VAL A 274 14.16 18.25 2.51
C VAL A 274 13.72 19.68 2.79
N THR A 275 12.50 20.02 2.36
CA THR A 275 11.89 21.34 2.54
C THR A 275 10.64 21.22 3.41
N SER A 276 10.31 22.28 4.15
CA SER A 276 9.12 22.32 5.00
C SER A 276 7.98 23.06 4.31
N ASP A 277 6.81 22.44 4.25
CA ASP A 277 5.56 23.11 3.91
C ASP A 277 4.76 23.35 5.20
N VAL A 278 4.92 24.55 5.75
CA VAL A 278 4.30 24.93 7.04
C VAL A 278 2.78 25.00 6.93
N ALA A 279 2.22 25.30 5.76
CA ALA A 279 0.78 25.41 5.57
C ALA A 279 0.11 24.03 5.64
N ASN A 280 0.73 23.03 5.02
CA ASN A 280 0.23 21.65 4.99
C ASN A 280 0.77 20.76 6.12
N LYS A 281 1.63 21.29 7.00
CA LYS A 281 2.25 20.56 8.12
C LYS A 281 3.04 19.33 7.67
N SER A 282 3.74 19.43 6.53
CA SER A 282 4.50 18.33 5.92
C SER A 282 5.96 18.71 5.65
N LEU A 283 6.80 17.68 5.51
CA LEU A 283 8.14 17.79 4.94
C LEU A 283 8.10 17.16 3.55
N GLU A 284 8.63 17.86 2.55
CA GLU A 284 8.79 17.36 1.19
C GLU A 284 10.24 16.89 1.01
N VAL A 285 10.40 15.63 0.59
CA VAL A 285 11.70 15.04 0.28
C VAL A 285 11.78 14.87 -1.23
N ALA A 286 12.66 15.63 -1.87
CA ALA A 286 12.79 15.68 -3.32
C ALA A 286 14.27 15.76 -3.72
N LEU A 287 14.57 15.50 -4.99
CA LEU A 287 15.87 15.84 -5.54
C LEU A 287 15.98 17.37 -5.70
N GLN A 288 17.17 17.92 -5.48
CA GLN A 288 17.46 19.36 -5.57
C GLN A 288 17.28 19.91 -7.02
N GLY A 289 17.15 19.02 -8.00
CA GLY A 289 16.93 19.34 -9.42
C GLY A 289 16.87 18.06 -10.27
N ASP A 290 17.05 18.22 -11.59
CA ASP A 290 17.12 17.12 -12.55
C ASP A 290 18.34 16.23 -12.31
N VAL A 291 18.24 14.93 -12.63
CA VAL A 291 19.38 14.00 -12.62
C VAL A 291 20.36 14.40 -13.73
N THR A 292 21.33 15.23 -13.39
CA THR A 292 22.37 15.70 -14.32
C THR A 292 23.64 14.88 -14.12
N VAL A 293 24.06 14.10 -15.12
CA VAL A 293 25.33 13.35 -15.10
C VAL A 293 26.47 14.28 -15.53
N ASN A 294 26.82 15.20 -14.64
CA ASN A 294 27.92 16.12 -14.85
C ASN A 294 29.25 15.37 -14.81
N GLY A 295 29.93 15.31 -15.96
CA GLY A 295 31.38 15.22 -15.95
C GLY A 295 31.94 16.44 -15.20
N LYS A 296 33.00 16.25 -14.41
CA LYS A 296 33.74 17.42 -13.89
C LYS A 296 34.44 18.08 -15.08
N ASP A 297 34.72 19.39 -15.07
CA ASP A 297 35.53 20.03 -16.12
C ASP A 297 36.81 19.22 -16.37
N GLY A 298 36.98 18.72 -17.60
CA GLY A 298 38.09 17.85 -17.99
C GLY A 298 37.94 16.35 -17.68
N LYS A 299 36.78 15.87 -17.20
CA LYS A 299 36.46 14.44 -17.02
C LYS A 299 35.03 14.13 -17.46
N ASP A 300 34.88 13.29 -18.48
CA ASP A 300 33.57 12.96 -19.07
C ASP A 300 32.58 12.34 -18.07
N GLY A 301 31.30 12.69 -18.21
CA GLY A 301 30.20 12.00 -17.54
C GLY A 301 29.87 10.68 -18.27
N SER A 302 29.47 9.64 -17.54
CA SER A 302 29.05 8.36 -18.12
C SER A 302 27.78 7.85 -17.46
N ILE A 303 26.84 7.32 -18.25
CA ILE A 303 25.66 6.60 -17.74
C ILE A 303 25.94 5.10 -17.88
N GLY A 304 25.90 4.38 -16.76
CA GLY A 304 25.99 2.92 -16.71
C GLY A 304 24.66 2.31 -16.27
N VAL A 305 24.10 1.41 -17.08
CA VAL A 305 23.02 0.51 -16.64
C VAL A 305 23.68 -0.79 -16.20
N LYS A 306 23.46 -1.21 -14.95
CA LYS A 306 24.04 -2.46 -14.44
C LYS A 306 23.39 -3.66 -15.13
N GLY A 307 24.21 -4.61 -15.57
CA GLY A 307 23.78 -5.94 -15.96
C GLY A 307 23.41 -6.79 -14.74
N ALA A 308 22.82 -7.96 -14.97
CA ALA A 308 22.41 -8.90 -13.92
C ALA A 308 23.58 -9.38 -13.03
N ASP A 309 24.82 -9.20 -13.47
CA ASP A 309 26.05 -9.53 -12.77
C ASP A 309 26.62 -8.37 -11.92
N GLY A 310 25.94 -7.21 -11.88
CA GLY A 310 26.36 -6.02 -11.13
C GLY A 310 27.48 -5.20 -11.80
N LYS A 311 27.97 -5.60 -12.98
CA LYS A 311 28.87 -4.80 -13.81
C LYS A 311 28.06 -3.94 -14.79
N ASP A 312 28.68 -2.97 -15.46
CA ASP A 312 27.96 -2.12 -16.41
C ASP A 312 27.62 -2.93 -17.67
N GLY A 313 26.33 -3.14 -17.95
CA GLY A 313 25.83 -3.84 -19.15
C GLY A 313 25.65 -2.93 -20.35
N THR A 314 25.29 -1.66 -20.15
CA THR A 314 25.33 -0.64 -21.21
C THR A 314 25.96 0.63 -20.65
N LYS A 315 26.94 1.16 -21.38
CA LYS A 315 27.68 2.36 -21.02
C LYS A 315 27.56 3.38 -22.15
N ILE A 316 27.00 4.54 -21.84
CA ILE A 316 26.95 5.68 -22.76
C ILE A 316 28.06 6.64 -22.37
N THR A 317 28.96 6.93 -23.32
CA THR A 317 30.02 7.92 -23.20
C THR A 317 29.83 9.02 -24.26
N LYS A 318 30.68 10.05 -24.23
CA LYS A 318 30.67 11.10 -25.27
C LYS A 318 30.98 10.57 -26.68
N ASP A 319 31.71 9.46 -26.78
CA ASP A 319 32.22 8.96 -28.06
C ASP A 319 31.47 7.72 -28.56
N ALA A 320 30.87 6.94 -27.66
CA ALA A 320 30.28 5.66 -28.02
C ALA A 320 29.13 5.26 -27.09
N VAL A 321 28.18 4.51 -27.64
CA VAL A 321 27.30 3.62 -26.89
C VAL A 321 27.95 2.25 -26.90
N VAL A 322 28.33 1.79 -25.71
CA VAL A 322 29.02 0.52 -25.51
C VAL A 322 28.05 -0.46 -24.85
N PHE A 323 27.84 -1.62 -25.48
CA PHE A 323 27.11 -2.73 -24.91
C PHE A 323 28.13 -3.78 -24.45
N ASN A 324 28.12 -4.04 -23.15
CA ASN A 324 28.98 -5.02 -22.51
C ASN A 324 28.17 -6.30 -22.26
N GLY A 325 28.78 -7.47 -22.47
CA GLY A 325 28.11 -8.76 -22.19
C GLY A 325 27.15 -9.18 -23.30
N VAL A 326 27.40 -8.79 -24.56
CA VAL A 326 26.76 -9.49 -25.68
C VAL A 326 27.38 -10.88 -25.78
N ASP A 327 26.59 -11.93 -25.60
CA ASP A 327 27.05 -13.32 -25.59
C ASP A 327 27.85 -13.65 -26.85
N GLY A 328 29.18 -13.69 -26.73
CA GLY A 328 30.02 -14.45 -27.63
C GLY A 328 29.84 -15.93 -27.33
N LYS A 329 29.90 -16.79 -28.36
CA LYS A 329 29.65 -18.24 -28.32
C LYS A 329 30.42 -19.04 -27.24
N ASP A 330 31.36 -18.43 -26.52
CA ASP A 330 32.28 -19.07 -25.57
C ASP A 330 32.29 -18.43 -24.16
N GLY A 331 31.29 -17.64 -23.76
CA GLY A 331 31.15 -17.16 -22.37
C GLY A 331 32.26 -16.21 -21.89
N LYS A 332 32.98 -15.58 -22.81
CA LYS A 332 33.82 -14.40 -22.55
C LYS A 332 33.04 -13.18 -22.99
N ASP A 333 32.85 -12.22 -22.09
CA ASP A 333 32.11 -10.98 -22.35
C ASP A 333 32.66 -10.28 -23.59
N GLY A 334 31.90 -10.31 -24.69
CA GLY A 334 32.18 -9.49 -25.85
C GLY A 334 31.76 -8.05 -25.56
N GLN A 335 32.61 -7.09 -25.88
CA GLN A 335 32.23 -5.68 -25.92
C GLN A 335 31.89 -5.32 -27.36
N VAL A 336 30.75 -4.69 -27.59
CA VAL A 336 30.42 -4.11 -28.88
C VAL A 336 30.10 -2.64 -28.69
N SER A 337 30.54 -1.79 -29.61
CA SER A 337 30.26 -0.36 -29.52
C SER A 337 29.73 0.21 -30.82
N ILE A 338 28.80 1.14 -30.67
CA ILE A 338 28.29 2.00 -31.72
C ILE A 338 28.83 3.38 -31.45
N LYS A 339 29.54 3.95 -32.42
CA LYS A 339 30.13 5.27 -32.32
C LYS A 339 29.96 6.04 -33.61
N VAL A 340 30.15 7.35 -33.51
CA VAL A 340 30.17 8.24 -34.66
C VAL A 340 31.61 8.63 -34.92
N GLU A 341 32.18 8.18 -36.03
CA GLU A 341 33.53 8.56 -36.46
C GLU A 341 33.46 9.20 -37.86
N GLN A 342 34.49 9.95 -38.25
CA GLN A 342 34.67 10.33 -39.65
C GLN A 342 35.15 9.11 -40.44
N GLY A 343 34.39 8.70 -41.45
CA GLY A 343 34.74 7.58 -42.33
C GLY A 343 34.86 8.00 -43.79
N GLU A 344 34.90 7.01 -44.67
CA GLU A 344 35.08 7.24 -46.10
C GLU A 344 33.92 8.04 -46.68
N LYS A 345 34.19 8.88 -47.69
CA LYS A 345 33.15 9.65 -48.38
C LYS A 345 32.22 8.74 -49.18
N GLY A 346 30.94 9.11 -49.26
CA GLY A 346 30.01 8.50 -50.20
C GLY A 346 30.13 9.12 -51.61
N ILE A 347 29.24 8.73 -52.52
CA ILE A 347 29.14 9.27 -53.89
C ILE A 347 28.73 10.76 -53.91
N ALA A 348 27.93 11.25 -52.94
CA ALA A 348 27.33 12.59 -53.00
C ALA A 348 27.26 13.37 -51.67
N GLY A 349 27.98 12.96 -50.61
CA GLY A 349 27.83 13.57 -49.29
C GLY A 349 29.13 13.62 -48.52
N ASN A 350 29.64 14.83 -48.28
CA ASN A 350 30.83 15.12 -47.49
C ASN A 350 30.45 16.15 -46.42
N ASP A 351 30.74 15.87 -45.15
CA ASP A 351 30.44 16.77 -44.01
C ASP A 351 31.63 16.94 -43.04
N GLY A 352 32.78 16.30 -43.31
CA GLY A 352 33.99 16.39 -42.49
C GLY A 352 35.00 17.47 -42.91
N ALA A 353 36.13 17.52 -42.20
CA ALA A 353 37.18 18.52 -42.40
C ALA A 353 37.69 18.48 -43.86
N ASN A 354 37.46 19.57 -44.60
CA ASN A 354 37.80 19.77 -46.01
C ASN A 354 36.95 19.01 -47.05
N GLY A 355 35.79 18.45 -46.67
CA GLY A 355 34.87 17.85 -47.64
C GLY A 355 35.40 16.57 -48.30
N THR A 356 36.27 15.82 -47.62
CA THR A 356 36.84 14.55 -48.08
C THR A 356 36.35 13.32 -47.31
N THR A 357 35.67 13.52 -46.17
CA THR A 357 35.11 12.47 -45.30
C THR A 357 33.63 12.74 -44.99
N LYS A 358 32.92 11.71 -44.50
CA LYS A 358 31.54 11.83 -44.00
C LYS A 358 31.42 11.24 -42.60
N THR A 359 30.50 11.78 -41.81
CA THR A 359 30.03 11.21 -40.54
C THR A 359 29.46 9.80 -40.76
N ARG A 360 30.02 8.81 -40.06
CA ARG A 360 29.62 7.40 -40.16
C ARG A 360 29.24 6.83 -38.80
N ILE A 361 28.23 5.97 -38.81
CA ILE A 361 28.03 5.03 -37.71
C ILE A 361 29.06 3.93 -37.89
N VAL A 362 29.96 3.82 -36.93
CA VAL A 362 30.98 2.78 -36.85
C VAL A 362 30.56 1.78 -35.79
N TYR A 363 30.51 0.53 -36.20
CA TYR A 363 30.31 -0.63 -35.36
C TYR A 363 31.67 -1.26 -35.10
N GLU A 364 32.10 -1.32 -33.84
CA GLU A 364 33.31 -2.04 -33.44
C GLU A 364 32.94 -3.41 -32.90
N LYS A 365 33.39 -4.46 -33.59
CA LYS A 365 33.17 -5.87 -33.23
C LYS A 365 33.96 -6.23 -31.95
N PRO A 366 33.56 -7.31 -31.25
CA PRO A 366 34.29 -7.77 -30.05
C PRO A 366 35.77 -8.11 -30.26
N ASN A 367 36.20 -8.33 -31.51
CA ASN A 367 37.60 -8.56 -31.87
C ASN A 367 38.39 -7.27 -32.15
N GLY A 368 37.78 -6.09 -32.00
CA GLY A 368 38.38 -4.77 -32.26
C GLY A 368 38.27 -4.29 -33.70
N ASP A 369 37.77 -5.10 -34.62
CA ASP A 369 37.58 -4.69 -36.02
C ASP A 369 36.43 -3.68 -36.13
N LYS A 370 36.62 -2.67 -36.97
CA LYS A 370 35.62 -1.63 -37.23
C LYS A 370 34.93 -1.85 -38.58
N GLU A 371 33.62 -1.71 -38.59
CA GLU A 371 32.80 -1.69 -39.80
C GLU A 371 31.98 -0.40 -39.87
N GLN A 372 31.89 0.17 -41.07
CA GLN A 372 31.08 1.36 -41.32
C GLN A 372 29.73 0.94 -41.90
N VAL A 373 28.64 1.46 -41.35
CA VAL A 373 27.30 1.22 -41.89
C VAL A 373 27.15 2.02 -43.19
N ALA A 374 26.81 1.32 -44.29
CA ALA A 374 26.53 1.94 -45.57
C ALA A 374 25.26 2.80 -45.51
N THR A 375 25.30 3.97 -46.13
CA THR A 375 24.16 4.87 -46.33
C THR A 375 23.70 4.82 -47.78
N LEU A 376 22.48 5.30 -48.06
CA LEU A 376 22.00 5.39 -49.44
C LEU A 376 22.94 6.21 -50.35
N ASN A 377 23.71 7.15 -49.79
CA ASN A 377 24.65 7.99 -50.53
C ASN A 377 25.95 7.27 -50.92
N ASP A 378 26.19 6.03 -50.50
CA ASP A 378 27.42 5.30 -50.85
C ASP A 378 27.35 4.65 -52.22
N GLY A 379 26.19 4.06 -52.54
CA GLY A 379 25.86 3.56 -53.88
C GLY A 379 26.87 2.59 -54.51
N LEU A 380 26.80 2.49 -55.83
CA LEU A 380 27.63 1.65 -56.69
C LEU A 380 28.19 2.46 -57.87
N ASN A 381 29.37 2.05 -58.34
CA ASN A 381 30.04 2.61 -59.52
C ASN A 381 29.92 1.63 -60.69
N PHE A 382 29.51 2.11 -61.86
CA PHE A 382 29.43 1.34 -63.10
C PHE A 382 30.34 1.95 -64.15
N VAL A 383 31.13 1.15 -64.84
CA VAL A 383 32.01 1.58 -65.92
C VAL A 383 31.68 0.76 -67.16
N GLY A 384 31.57 1.43 -68.30
CA GLY A 384 31.57 0.77 -69.62
C GLY A 384 32.88 1.04 -70.36
N ASP A 385 32.98 0.58 -71.60
CA ASP A 385 34.23 0.58 -72.39
C ASP A 385 34.93 1.96 -72.53
N LYS A 386 34.20 3.07 -72.37
CA LYS A 386 34.77 4.43 -72.39
C LYS A 386 35.52 4.80 -71.09
N GLY A 387 35.52 3.95 -70.07
CA GLY A 387 36.20 4.17 -68.79
C GLY A 387 35.52 5.20 -67.86
N GLN A 388 34.44 5.84 -68.30
CA GLN A 388 33.72 6.81 -67.47
C GLN A 388 32.89 6.11 -66.40
N VAL A 389 33.00 6.58 -65.15
CA VAL A 389 32.23 6.06 -64.02
C VAL A 389 30.84 6.69 -63.99
N ILE A 390 29.82 5.85 -64.04
CA ILE A 390 28.43 6.18 -63.74
C ILE A 390 28.18 5.80 -62.29
N GLN A 391 27.89 6.80 -61.46
CA GLN A 391 27.61 6.61 -60.04
C GLN A 391 26.10 6.49 -59.83
N LYS A 392 25.67 5.50 -59.04
CA LYS A 392 24.26 5.32 -58.65
C LYS A 392 24.17 5.13 -57.16
N LYS A 393 23.38 5.95 -56.48
CA LYS A 393 23.08 5.75 -55.06
C LYS A 393 22.35 4.42 -54.85
N LEU A 394 22.41 3.86 -53.63
CA LEU A 394 21.57 2.70 -53.31
C LEU A 394 20.10 3.13 -53.46
N ASN A 395 19.27 2.25 -54.02
CA ASN A 395 17.89 2.50 -54.47
C ASN A 395 17.71 3.38 -55.73
N GLU A 396 18.77 3.78 -56.43
CA GLU A 396 18.64 4.38 -57.77
C GLU A 396 18.59 3.32 -58.88
N THR A 397 17.82 3.58 -59.93
CA THR A 397 17.77 2.71 -61.12
C THR A 397 18.93 3.03 -62.09
N LEU A 398 19.66 1.99 -62.50
CA LEU A 398 20.57 2.03 -63.65
C LEU A 398 19.82 1.53 -64.90
N ALA A 399 19.79 2.32 -65.96
CA ALA A 399 19.21 1.92 -67.23
C ALA A 399 20.29 1.35 -68.17
N ILE A 400 20.06 0.14 -68.67
CA ILE A 400 20.87 -0.52 -69.71
C ILE A 400 19.94 -0.76 -70.90
N LYS A 401 20.17 -0.10 -72.04
CA LYS A 401 19.26 -0.11 -73.20
C LYS A 401 20.01 -0.42 -74.50
N GLY A 402 19.45 -1.30 -75.32
CA GLY A 402 19.76 -1.40 -76.75
C GLY A 402 18.86 -0.42 -77.52
N ASN A 403 19.43 0.39 -78.41
CA ASN A 403 18.69 1.47 -79.11
C ASN A 403 17.83 0.98 -80.29
N LEU A 404 17.47 -0.32 -80.34
CA LEU A 404 16.55 -0.85 -81.34
C LEU A 404 15.11 -0.41 -81.00
N ASP A 405 14.25 -0.27 -82.00
CA ASP A 405 12.83 0.01 -81.78
C ASP A 405 12.20 -1.06 -80.86
N ALA A 406 11.36 -0.63 -79.91
CA ALA A 406 10.81 -1.50 -78.88
C ALA A 406 9.89 -2.61 -79.42
N ASN A 407 9.35 -2.47 -80.63
CA ASN A 407 8.48 -3.45 -81.28
C ASN A 407 9.19 -4.25 -82.38
N ALA A 408 10.49 -4.02 -82.60
CA ALA A 408 11.25 -4.81 -83.55
C ALA A 408 11.32 -6.29 -83.11
N THR A 409 11.35 -7.20 -84.08
CA THR A 409 11.61 -8.61 -83.81
C THR A 409 13.06 -8.78 -83.36
N VAL A 410 13.29 -9.40 -82.20
CA VAL A 410 14.61 -9.62 -81.61
C VAL A 410 14.85 -11.10 -81.37
N THR A 411 16.13 -11.48 -81.27
CA THR A 411 16.57 -12.80 -80.80
C THR A 411 17.53 -12.62 -79.64
N ASP A 412 17.38 -13.43 -78.60
CA ASP A 412 18.24 -13.50 -77.42
C ASP A 412 19.33 -14.59 -77.55
N LYS A 413 19.32 -15.36 -78.65
CA LYS A 413 20.21 -16.52 -78.85
C LYS A 413 21.66 -16.14 -79.19
N ASN A 414 21.88 -14.95 -79.73
CA ASN A 414 23.18 -14.56 -80.30
C ASN A 414 24.07 -13.73 -79.38
N LEU A 415 23.56 -13.24 -78.25
CA LEU A 415 24.31 -12.49 -77.24
C LEU A 415 24.35 -13.25 -75.92
N ARG A 416 25.51 -13.29 -75.28
CA ARG A 416 25.71 -13.90 -73.97
C ARG A 416 26.46 -12.94 -73.06
N VAL A 417 26.13 -12.93 -71.77
CA VAL A 417 26.89 -12.19 -70.75
C VAL A 417 27.70 -13.19 -69.92
N ASP A 418 29.02 -13.06 -69.96
CA ASP A 418 29.93 -13.87 -69.14
C ASP A 418 30.51 -13.03 -68.01
N ASN A 419 30.78 -13.66 -66.86
CA ASN A 419 31.66 -13.09 -65.85
C ASN A 419 33.11 -13.44 -66.19
N ASP A 420 33.98 -12.44 -66.26
CA ASP A 420 35.41 -12.67 -66.40
C ASP A 420 36.09 -12.41 -65.06
N LYS A 421 36.16 -13.47 -64.24
CA LYS A 421 36.79 -13.37 -62.90
C LYS A 421 38.30 -13.13 -62.98
N ASP A 422 38.91 -13.49 -64.11
CA ASP A 422 40.35 -13.40 -64.31
C ASP A 422 40.77 -12.04 -64.92
N GLN A 423 39.82 -11.29 -65.52
CA GLN A 423 40.00 -9.91 -65.98
C GLN A 423 39.20 -8.92 -65.14
N ASN A 424 39.69 -8.61 -63.95
CA ASN A 424 39.18 -7.54 -63.06
C ASN A 424 37.71 -7.67 -62.61
N GLY A 425 37.08 -8.84 -62.79
CA GLY A 425 35.70 -9.09 -62.37
C GLY A 425 34.64 -8.44 -63.27
N GLU A 426 34.97 -8.20 -64.54
CA GLU A 426 34.08 -7.54 -65.51
C GLU A 426 32.94 -8.46 -66.00
N LEU A 427 31.83 -7.85 -66.43
CA LEU A 427 30.78 -8.53 -67.19
C LEU A 427 30.99 -8.25 -68.68
N ILE A 428 31.28 -9.31 -69.46
CA ILE A 428 31.59 -9.19 -70.89
C ILE A 428 30.39 -9.66 -71.72
N ILE A 429 29.90 -8.80 -72.59
CA ILE A 429 28.88 -9.16 -73.59
C ILE A 429 29.59 -9.78 -74.81
N LYS A 430 29.29 -11.03 -75.11
CA LYS A 430 29.87 -11.79 -76.23
C LYS A 430 28.82 -12.10 -77.28
N MET A 431 29.26 -12.17 -78.53
CA MET A 431 28.44 -12.59 -79.66
C MET A 431 28.76 -14.04 -80.04
N ALA A 432 27.74 -14.82 -80.41
CA ALA A 432 27.93 -16.17 -80.90
C ALA A 432 28.77 -16.19 -82.19
N LYS A 433 29.72 -17.14 -82.31
CA LYS A 433 30.51 -17.31 -83.55
C LYS A 433 29.66 -17.79 -84.74
N SER A 434 28.65 -18.60 -84.44
CA SER A 434 27.63 -19.01 -85.40
C SER A 434 26.35 -18.27 -85.04
N LEU A 435 25.97 -17.31 -85.89
CA LEU A 435 24.74 -16.55 -85.70
C LEU A 435 23.56 -17.37 -86.20
N THR A 436 22.54 -17.53 -85.37
CA THR A 436 21.31 -18.26 -85.70
C THR A 436 20.10 -17.37 -85.50
N ASP A 437 18.93 -17.74 -86.02
CA ASP A 437 17.68 -17.01 -85.75
C ASP A 437 17.69 -15.55 -86.26
N LEU A 438 18.50 -15.28 -87.30
CA LEU A 438 18.53 -14.01 -88.02
C LEU A 438 17.74 -14.13 -89.32
N THR A 439 16.90 -13.14 -89.62
CA THR A 439 16.16 -13.07 -90.89
C THR A 439 17.08 -12.70 -92.06
N ASN A 440 17.94 -11.70 -91.87
CA ASN A 440 18.93 -11.24 -92.83
C ASN A 440 20.02 -10.42 -92.13
N ALA A 441 21.14 -10.22 -92.82
CA ALA A 441 22.10 -9.17 -92.54
C ALA A 441 22.22 -8.28 -93.79
N THR A 442 22.14 -6.98 -93.58
CA THR A 442 22.31 -5.98 -94.63
C THR A 442 23.63 -5.25 -94.43
N PHE A 443 24.45 -5.25 -95.46
CA PHE A 443 25.72 -4.55 -95.52
C PHE A 443 25.59 -3.43 -96.55
N SER A 444 25.44 -2.20 -96.06
CA SER A 444 25.34 -1.00 -96.88
C SER A 444 26.67 -0.25 -96.85
N SER A 445 27.23 0.03 -98.02
CA SER A 445 28.42 0.87 -98.17
C SER A 445 28.20 1.83 -99.34
N GLY A 446 27.96 3.11 -99.02
CA GLY A 446 27.68 4.15 -100.01
C GLY A 446 26.51 3.76 -100.93
N ASP A 447 26.84 3.50 -102.19
CA ASP A 447 25.89 3.25 -103.26
C ASP A 447 25.57 1.74 -103.48
N ILE A 448 26.00 0.85 -102.58
CA ILE A 448 25.78 -0.60 -102.69
C ILE A 448 25.08 -1.13 -101.44
N ASN A 449 24.04 -1.94 -101.66
CA ASN A 449 23.39 -2.72 -100.61
C ASN A 449 23.53 -4.21 -100.91
N ALA A 450 24.28 -4.92 -100.06
CA ALA A 450 24.34 -6.37 -100.09
C ALA A 450 23.47 -6.93 -98.96
N THR A 451 22.53 -7.80 -99.29
CA THR A 451 21.69 -8.51 -98.32
C THR A 451 22.00 -9.99 -98.42
N ILE A 452 22.34 -10.59 -97.28
CA ILE A 452 22.40 -12.04 -97.11
C ILE A 452 21.26 -12.46 -96.18
N GLY A 453 20.47 -13.43 -96.62
CA GLY A 453 19.33 -13.93 -95.84
C GLY A 453 18.94 -15.34 -96.26
N GLY A 454 17.77 -15.79 -95.78
CA GLY A 454 17.27 -17.13 -96.08
C GLY A 454 17.05 -17.41 -97.57
N ASN A 455 16.95 -16.38 -98.41
CA ASN A 455 16.79 -16.47 -99.86
C ASN A 455 18.12 -16.43 -100.66
N GLY A 456 19.27 -16.32 -100.00
CA GLY A 456 20.59 -16.26 -100.64
C GLY A 456 21.28 -14.90 -100.51
N LEU A 457 22.10 -14.55 -101.50
CA LEU A 457 22.84 -13.29 -101.57
C LEU A 457 22.28 -12.40 -102.68
N THR A 458 21.96 -11.16 -102.35
CA THR A 458 21.55 -10.13 -103.31
C THR A 458 22.42 -8.90 -103.16
N ILE A 459 22.99 -8.41 -104.26
CA ILE A 459 23.75 -7.16 -104.35
C ILE A 459 22.96 -6.21 -105.22
N THR A 460 22.47 -5.13 -104.61
CA THR A 460 21.72 -4.06 -105.27
C THR A 460 22.60 -2.82 -105.36
N PRO A 461 23.21 -2.55 -106.53
CA PRO A 461 23.89 -1.29 -106.75
C PRO A 461 22.86 -0.17 -106.98
N LYS A 462 23.24 1.08 -106.69
CA LYS A 462 22.40 2.27 -106.97
C LYS A 462 22.21 2.52 -108.46
N GLY A 463 23.15 2.06 -109.29
CA GLY A 463 23.08 2.09 -110.74
C GLY A 463 23.61 0.79 -111.34
N GLY A 464 22.94 0.29 -112.37
CA GLY A 464 23.17 -1.05 -112.93
C GLY A 464 22.17 -2.09 -112.41
N ASP A 465 22.32 -3.32 -112.87
CA ASP A 465 21.36 -4.39 -112.57
C ASP A 465 21.77 -5.19 -111.33
N VAL A 466 20.77 -5.79 -110.69
CA VAL A 466 20.95 -6.60 -109.48
C VAL A 466 21.75 -7.87 -109.80
N VAL A 467 22.80 -8.10 -109.00
CA VAL A 467 23.52 -9.38 -108.98
C VAL A 467 22.96 -10.21 -107.84
N SER A 468 22.57 -11.45 -108.11
CA SER A 468 22.01 -12.32 -107.07
C SER A 468 22.39 -13.77 -107.27
N LEU A 469 22.62 -14.46 -106.16
CA LEU A 469 22.74 -15.91 -106.07
C LEU A 469 21.65 -16.39 -105.11
N THR A 470 20.62 -17.02 -105.67
CA THR A 470 19.43 -17.46 -104.93
C THR A 470 19.16 -18.94 -105.16
N ASP A 471 18.09 -19.46 -104.57
CA ASP A 471 17.55 -20.79 -104.87
C ASP A 471 17.20 -21.01 -106.35
N LYS A 472 17.06 -19.92 -107.13
CA LYS A 472 16.81 -19.97 -108.58
C LYS A 472 18.07 -19.92 -109.44
N GLY A 473 19.25 -19.85 -108.84
CA GLY A 473 20.54 -19.77 -109.53
C GLY A 473 21.16 -18.37 -109.51
N LEU A 474 22.16 -18.18 -110.40
CA LEU A 474 22.93 -16.95 -110.54
C LEU A 474 22.28 -16.02 -111.57
N ASN A 475 22.02 -14.78 -111.17
CA ASN A 475 21.83 -13.65 -112.07
C ASN A 475 23.03 -12.71 -111.91
N ASN A 476 23.82 -12.55 -112.98
CA ASN A 476 25.03 -11.71 -112.95
C ASN A 476 24.74 -10.23 -113.26
N GLY A 477 23.48 -9.80 -113.31
CA GLY A 477 23.10 -8.40 -113.47
C GLY A 477 23.69 -7.77 -114.74
N ASN A 478 23.57 -8.45 -115.89
CA ASN A 478 24.14 -8.04 -117.19
C ASN A 478 25.66 -7.79 -117.19
N ASN A 479 26.38 -8.19 -116.15
CA ASN A 479 27.83 -8.15 -116.13
C ASN A 479 28.41 -9.34 -116.88
N THR A 480 29.62 -9.18 -117.41
CA THR A 480 30.40 -10.30 -117.92
C THR A 480 30.82 -11.22 -116.77
N ILE A 481 30.72 -12.54 -116.98
CA ILE A 481 31.35 -13.52 -116.09
C ILE A 481 32.77 -13.72 -116.60
N THR A 482 33.77 -13.23 -115.86
CA THR A 482 35.18 -13.36 -116.21
C THR A 482 35.80 -14.56 -115.50
N ASN A 483 36.99 -14.99 -115.94
CA ASN A 483 37.72 -16.14 -115.37
C ASN A 483 36.96 -17.48 -115.46
N VAL A 484 36.19 -17.68 -116.53
CA VAL A 484 35.56 -18.98 -116.84
C VAL A 484 36.59 -19.88 -117.53
N ALA A 485 36.98 -20.96 -116.85
CA ALA A 485 37.83 -22.00 -117.44
C ALA A 485 37.11 -22.70 -118.60
N PRO A 486 37.83 -23.32 -119.56
CA PRO A 486 37.19 -24.07 -120.64
C PRO A 486 36.26 -25.15 -120.10
N GLY A 487 35.01 -25.17 -120.57
CA GLY A 487 34.03 -26.17 -120.20
C GLY A 487 34.42 -27.57 -120.69
N VAL A 488 34.27 -28.58 -119.85
CA VAL A 488 34.64 -29.97 -120.15
C VAL A 488 33.38 -30.85 -120.25
N ASN A 489 32.43 -30.66 -119.33
CA ASN A 489 31.16 -31.41 -119.30
C ASN A 489 30.05 -30.68 -120.06
N GLY A 490 29.00 -31.42 -120.44
CA GLY A 490 27.88 -30.88 -121.24
C GLY A 490 27.04 -29.79 -120.57
N THR A 491 27.24 -29.52 -119.28
CA THR A 491 26.55 -28.47 -118.51
C THR A 491 27.49 -27.36 -118.05
N ASP A 492 28.78 -27.43 -118.39
CA ASP A 492 29.73 -26.38 -118.06
C ASP A 492 29.50 -25.16 -118.97
N ALA A 493 29.74 -23.96 -118.45
CA ALA A 493 29.77 -22.76 -119.28
C ALA A 493 30.98 -22.82 -120.25
N VAL A 494 30.78 -22.40 -121.49
CA VAL A 494 31.87 -22.24 -122.47
C VAL A 494 32.45 -20.83 -122.39
N ASN A 495 33.76 -20.70 -122.55
CA ASN A 495 34.43 -19.40 -122.59
C ASN A 495 34.72 -18.93 -124.03
N LYS A 496 35.18 -17.69 -124.18
CA LYS A 496 35.43 -17.10 -125.50
C LYS A 496 36.52 -17.84 -126.29
N ASP A 497 37.56 -18.35 -125.63
CA ASP A 497 38.65 -19.07 -126.29
C ASP A 497 38.15 -20.36 -126.97
N GLN A 498 37.22 -21.08 -126.33
CA GLN A 498 36.57 -22.25 -126.94
C GLN A 498 35.76 -21.86 -128.18
N LEU A 499 35.05 -20.73 -128.13
CA LEU A 499 34.30 -20.21 -129.28
C LEU A 499 35.24 -19.73 -130.41
N ASP A 500 36.35 -19.08 -130.07
CA ASP A 500 37.36 -18.64 -131.03
C ASP A 500 38.03 -19.84 -131.72
N GLY A 501 38.28 -20.94 -130.99
CA GLY A 501 38.78 -22.19 -131.55
C GLY A 501 37.83 -22.81 -132.59
N VAL A 502 36.53 -22.80 -132.31
CA VAL A 502 35.49 -23.20 -133.29
C VAL A 502 35.51 -22.27 -134.51
N ASN A 503 35.61 -20.96 -134.29
CA ASN A 503 35.64 -19.97 -135.37
C ASN A 503 36.89 -20.10 -136.27
N ALA A 504 38.06 -20.36 -135.68
CA ALA A 504 39.29 -20.60 -136.45
C ALA A 504 39.16 -21.85 -137.33
N THR A 505 38.60 -22.93 -136.79
CA THR A 505 38.33 -24.17 -137.55
C THR A 505 37.37 -23.91 -138.71
N ALA A 506 36.30 -23.16 -138.48
CA ALA A 506 35.31 -22.82 -139.51
C ALA A 506 35.89 -21.95 -140.65
N ASN A 507 36.91 -21.13 -140.38
CA ASN A 507 37.49 -20.19 -141.35
C ASN A 507 38.64 -20.74 -142.21
N ALA A 508 39.08 -21.98 -141.99
CA ALA A 508 40.32 -22.49 -142.60
C ALA A 508 40.28 -22.65 -144.15
N GLY A 509 39.11 -22.89 -144.74
CA GLY A 509 38.97 -23.12 -146.19
C GLY A 509 39.52 -24.48 -146.66
N TRP A 510 39.78 -24.61 -147.97
CA TRP A 510 40.37 -25.82 -148.58
C TRP A 510 41.30 -25.47 -149.76
N ASN A 511 42.39 -26.21 -149.96
CA ASN A 511 43.38 -25.92 -151.02
C ASN A 511 43.02 -26.57 -152.37
N LEU A 512 43.21 -25.83 -153.46
CA LEU A 512 43.08 -26.27 -154.85
C LEU A 512 44.44 -26.30 -155.56
N THR A 513 44.74 -27.38 -156.28
CA THR A 513 45.96 -27.55 -157.10
C THR A 513 45.62 -28.09 -158.48
N THR A 514 46.54 -27.97 -159.46
CA THR A 514 46.36 -28.52 -160.81
C THR A 514 47.49 -29.49 -161.14
N ASN A 515 47.18 -30.62 -161.81
CA ASN A 515 48.15 -31.62 -162.28
C ASN A 515 49.17 -32.12 -161.24
N GLY A 516 48.79 -32.16 -159.96
CA GLY A 516 49.68 -32.53 -158.86
C GLY A 516 50.77 -31.50 -158.54
N ASP A 517 50.73 -30.33 -159.17
CA ASP A 517 51.61 -29.21 -158.89
C ASP A 517 51.14 -28.47 -157.62
N ASN A 518 51.71 -28.86 -156.48
CA ASN A 518 51.48 -28.20 -155.20
C ASN A 518 52.21 -26.84 -155.10
N THR A 519 53.09 -26.49 -156.06
CA THR A 519 53.81 -25.22 -156.03
C THR A 519 52.95 -24.04 -156.47
N ASN A 520 51.84 -24.31 -157.18
CA ASN A 520 50.82 -23.33 -157.57
C ASN A 520 49.48 -23.53 -156.82
N ALA A 521 49.53 -24.06 -155.59
CA ALA A 521 48.34 -24.27 -154.77
C ALA A 521 47.64 -22.95 -154.38
N SER A 522 46.31 -22.93 -154.41
CA SER A 522 45.48 -21.80 -153.98
C SER A 522 44.51 -22.22 -152.87
N ASN A 523 44.49 -21.53 -151.73
CA ASN A 523 43.49 -21.78 -150.70
C ASN A 523 42.16 -21.11 -151.07
N VAL A 524 41.08 -21.89 -151.07
CA VAL A 524 39.70 -21.45 -151.26
C VAL A 524 39.12 -21.20 -149.88
N ALA A 525 39.08 -19.94 -149.47
CA ALA A 525 38.47 -19.55 -148.21
C ALA A 525 36.97 -19.93 -148.20
N PRO A 526 36.34 -20.12 -147.03
CA PRO A 526 34.90 -20.35 -146.95
C PRO A 526 34.13 -19.25 -147.70
N ASN A 527 33.12 -19.65 -148.46
CA ASN A 527 32.34 -18.80 -149.38
C ASN A 527 33.10 -18.22 -150.60
N SER A 528 34.33 -18.64 -150.87
CA SER A 528 35.04 -18.23 -152.10
C SER A 528 34.60 -19.06 -153.32
N THR A 529 34.82 -18.50 -154.52
CA THR A 529 34.51 -19.15 -155.81
C THR A 529 35.79 -19.34 -156.62
N VAL A 530 35.91 -20.49 -157.28
CA VAL A 530 37.00 -20.79 -158.23
C VAL A 530 36.40 -20.87 -159.63
N ASP A 531 37.00 -20.13 -160.57
CA ASP A 531 36.67 -20.20 -161.99
C ASP A 531 37.75 -20.96 -162.76
N LEU A 532 37.35 -21.88 -163.63
CA LEU A 532 38.23 -22.73 -164.44
C LEU A 532 38.08 -22.29 -165.90
N ALA A 533 38.87 -21.30 -166.31
CA ALA A 533 38.78 -20.68 -167.63
C ALA A 533 39.84 -21.23 -168.61
N ASN A 534 39.47 -21.41 -169.89
CA ASN A 534 40.40 -21.70 -170.99
C ASN A 534 40.20 -20.72 -172.15
N THR A 535 41.22 -19.93 -172.48
CA THR A 535 41.13 -18.80 -173.43
C THR A 535 41.64 -19.11 -174.83
N ASP A 536 42.44 -20.16 -175.03
CA ASP A 536 42.96 -20.53 -176.35
C ASP A 536 42.00 -21.42 -177.17
N GLY A 537 40.93 -21.90 -176.54
CA GLY A 537 39.90 -22.76 -177.15
C GLY A 537 40.36 -24.20 -177.43
N ASN A 538 41.57 -24.58 -177.01
CA ASN A 538 42.12 -25.91 -177.26
C ASN A 538 41.46 -27.02 -176.40
N ILE A 539 40.75 -26.65 -175.34
CA ILE A 539 40.04 -27.53 -174.39
C ILE A 539 38.64 -26.94 -174.14
N VAL A 540 37.59 -27.79 -174.18
CA VAL A 540 36.20 -27.39 -173.93
C VAL A 540 35.87 -27.65 -172.46
N ILE A 541 35.94 -26.61 -171.63
CA ILE A 541 35.58 -26.73 -170.21
C ILE A 541 34.07 -26.58 -170.05
N THR A 542 33.41 -27.58 -169.45
CA THR A 542 31.99 -27.53 -169.09
C THR A 542 31.78 -27.89 -167.61
N LYS A 543 30.87 -27.19 -166.93
CA LYS A 543 30.49 -27.45 -165.54
C LYS A 543 29.03 -27.88 -165.45
N ALA A 544 28.77 -28.97 -164.73
CA ALA A 544 27.43 -29.45 -164.39
C ALA A 544 27.37 -29.82 -162.90
N GLY A 545 26.65 -29.02 -162.10
CA GLY A 545 26.62 -29.16 -160.64
C GLY A 545 28.03 -29.04 -160.04
N ASN A 546 28.42 -30.01 -159.21
CA ASN A 546 29.74 -30.05 -158.58
C ASN A 546 30.84 -30.63 -159.49
N ASN A 547 30.50 -31.12 -160.69
CA ASN A 547 31.46 -31.73 -161.61
C ASN A 547 31.92 -30.73 -162.68
N VAL A 548 33.20 -30.77 -163.02
CA VAL A 548 33.82 -30.01 -164.12
C VAL A 548 34.49 -31.00 -165.07
N THR A 549 34.29 -30.83 -166.38
CA THR A 549 34.79 -31.72 -167.45
C THR A 549 35.62 -30.89 -168.43
N PHE A 550 36.76 -31.44 -168.90
CA PHE A 550 37.74 -30.79 -169.77
C PHE A 550 37.82 -31.50 -171.12
#